data_AF-X1N5B7-F1
#
_entry.id   AF-X1N5B7-F1
#
_cell.length_a   1.000
_cell.length_b   1.000
_cell.length_c   1.000
_cell.angle_alpha   90.00
_cell.angle_beta   90.00
_cell.angle_gamma   90.00
#
_symmetry.space_group_name_H-M   'P 1'
#
loop_
_entity.id
_entity.type
_entity.pdbx_description
1 polymer ?
#
loop_
_entity_poly.entity_id
_entity_poly.type
_entity_poly.pdbx_seq_one_letter_code
_entity_poly.pdbx_strand_id
1 'polypeptide(L)'
;MVKSREIRYYVEDYKSGALISRIYSRDMSQPPNLDWEKRLRLQGYELIAGIDEAGRGALAGPVVAAAVILPCSSYPPWLKLVRDSKE
;
A
#
# COMPACT_ATOMS: atom_id res chain seq x y z
N MET A 1 11.32 21.02 -8.16
CA MET A 1 9.86 20.87 -8.37
C MET A 1 9.46 19.49 -7.88
N VAL A 2 8.83 19.40 -6.70
CA VAL A 2 8.43 18.10 -6.11
C VAL A 2 7.26 17.55 -6.92
N LYS A 3 7.39 16.34 -7.48
CA LYS A 3 6.28 15.66 -8.15
C LYS A 3 5.39 15.00 -7.08
N SER A 4 4.30 15.66 -6.71
CA SER A 4 3.25 15.04 -5.90
C SER A 4 2.33 14.19 -6.79
N ARG A 5 1.91 13.02 -6.29
CA ARG A 5 0.81 12.23 -6.88
C ARG A 5 -0.31 12.14 -5.85
N GLU A 6 -1.53 12.36 -6.30
CA GLU A 6 -2.71 12.03 -5.51
C GLU A 6 -2.89 10.51 -5.51
N ILE A 7 -3.01 9.93 -4.31
CA ILE A 7 -3.37 8.54 -4.12
C ILE A 7 -4.75 8.51 -3.46
N ARG A 8 -5.69 7.81 -4.11
CA ARG A 8 -6.99 7.48 -3.52
C ARG A 8 -6.89 6.16 -2.80
N TYR A 9 -7.29 6.17 -1.55
CA TYR A 9 -7.53 4.94 -0.79
C TYR A 9 -9.02 4.73 -0.65
N TYR A 10 -9.44 3.49 -0.86
CA TYR A 10 -10.78 3.03 -0.59
C TYR A 10 -10.70 2.12 0.62
N VAL A 11 -11.39 2.49 1.69
CA VAL A 11 -11.51 1.68 2.89
C VAL A 11 -12.96 1.30 3.04
N GLU A 12 -13.24 0.01 3.05
CA GLU A 12 -14.58 -0.51 3.26
C GLU A 12 -14.70 -0.94 4.72
N ASP A 13 -15.66 -0.35 5.44
CA ASP A 13 -16.00 -0.81 6.78
C ASP A 13 -16.87 -2.06 6.68
N TYR A 14 -16.26 -3.22 6.93
CA TYR A 14 -16.93 -4.52 6.85
C TYR A 14 -18.12 -4.67 7.81
N LYS A 15 -18.24 -3.83 8.86
CA LYS A 15 -19.37 -3.88 9.80
C LYS A 15 -20.58 -3.09 9.29
N SER A 16 -20.37 -1.99 8.60
CA SER A 16 -21.44 -1.11 8.12
C SER A 16 -21.70 -1.19 6.61
N GLY A 17 -20.80 -1.83 5.85
CA GLY A 17 -20.82 -1.85 4.38
C GLY A 17 -20.53 -0.47 3.75
N ALA A 18 -20.10 0.51 4.56
CA ALA A 18 -19.83 1.84 4.08
C ALA A 18 -18.48 1.88 3.38
N LEU A 19 -18.49 2.37 2.13
CA LEU A 19 -17.28 2.62 1.37
C LEU A 19 -16.77 4.04 1.68
N ILE A 20 -15.63 4.12 2.37
CA ILE A 20 -14.99 5.37 2.75
C ILE A 20 -13.83 5.61 1.79
N SER A 21 -13.98 6.54 0.86
CA SER A 21 -12.89 6.99 0.00
C SER A 21 -12.17 8.19 0.62
N ARG A 22 -10.84 8.14 0.73
CA ARG A 22 -10.04 9.28 1.22
C ARG A 22 -8.92 9.58 0.24
N ILE A 23 -8.81 10.85 -0.16
CA ILE A 23 -7.75 11.34 -1.03
C ILE A 23 -6.60 11.78 -0.14
N TYR A 24 -5.42 11.30 -0.46
CA TYR A 24 -4.19 11.68 0.22
C TYR A 24 -3.11 12.06 -0.79
N SER A 25 -2.38 13.13 -0.50
CA SER A 25 -1.23 13.55 -1.31
C SER A 25 0.01 12.78 -0.86
N ARG A 26 0.66 12.06 -1.77
CA ARG A 26 1.98 11.46 -1.53
C ARG A 26 3.06 12.29 -2.22
N ASP A 27 4.07 12.65 -1.45
CA ASP A 27 5.33 13.14 -1.98
C ASP A 27 6.14 11.94 -2.50
N MET A 28 6.43 11.93 -3.81
CA MET A 28 7.19 10.85 -4.45
C MET A 28 8.70 10.99 -4.27
N SER A 29 9.19 12.07 -3.66
CA SER A 29 10.61 12.26 -3.35
C SER A 29 11.06 11.48 -2.11
N GLN A 30 10.12 11.00 -1.30
CA GLN A 30 10.37 10.17 -0.13
C GLN A 30 10.50 8.71 -0.53
N PRO A 31 11.47 7.96 0.02
CA PRO A 31 11.56 6.52 -0.20
C PRO A 31 10.29 5.80 0.30
N PRO A 32 9.97 4.60 -0.23
CA PRO A 32 8.87 3.79 0.28
C PRO A 32 8.97 3.61 1.81
N ASN A 33 7.85 3.85 2.50
CA ASN A 33 7.77 3.79 3.95
C ASN A 33 6.39 3.32 4.40
N LEU A 34 6.24 3.07 5.70
CA LEU A 34 5.02 2.52 6.32
C LEU A 34 4.09 3.60 6.92
N ASP A 35 4.20 4.85 6.47
CA ASP A 35 3.46 5.96 7.10
C ASP A 35 1.95 5.85 6.87
N TRP A 36 1.53 5.27 5.75
CA TRP A 36 0.11 5.03 5.45
C TRP A 36 -0.47 3.97 6.36
N GLU A 37 0.23 2.86 6.52
CA GLU A 37 -0.18 1.74 7.35
C GLU A 37 -0.23 2.18 8.83
N LYS A 38 0.69 3.04 9.28
CA LYS A 38 0.63 3.66 10.60
C LYS A 38 -0.61 4.54 10.76
N ARG A 39 -0.91 5.39 9.77
CA ARG A 39 -2.10 6.27 9.80
C ARG A 39 -3.40 5.49 9.84
N LEU A 40 -3.52 4.43 9.06
CA LEU A 40 -4.69 3.55 9.07
C LEU A 40 -4.81 2.80 10.41
N ARG A 41 -3.70 2.33 10.99
CA ARG A 41 -3.72 1.75 12.35
C ARG A 41 -4.20 2.74 13.41
N LEU A 42 -3.77 4.00 13.34
CA LEU A 42 -4.25 5.06 14.23
C LEU A 42 -5.74 5.35 14.09
N GLN A 43 -6.35 5.00 12.94
CA GLN A 43 -7.79 5.10 12.71
C GLN A 43 -8.55 3.85 13.20
N GLY A 44 -7.87 2.85 13.75
CA GLY A 44 -8.48 1.62 14.27
C GLY A 44 -8.50 0.44 13.29
N TYR A 45 -7.87 0.56 12.11
CA TYR A 45 -7.78 -0.55 11.18
C TYR A 45 -6.66 -1.53 11.58
N GLU A 46 -7.02 -2.79 11.82
CA GLU A 46 -6.07 -3.81 12.29
C GLU A 46 -5.45 -4.62 11.15
N LEU A 47 -6.25 -4.94 10.11
CA LEU A 47 -5.82 -5.73 8.96
C LEU A 47 -5.64 -4.83 7.76
N ILE A 48 -4.38 -4.57 7.40
CA ILE A 48 -4.02 -3.68 6.28
C ILE A 48 -3.24 -4.51 5.26
N ALA A 49 -3.77 -4.63 4.05
CA ALA A 49 -3.13 -5.32 2.95
C ALA A 49 -2.50 -4.32 1.97
N GLY A 50 -1.22 -4.51 1.66
CA GLY A 50 -0.58 -3.88 0.50
C GLY A 50 -0.84 -4.72 -0.75
N ILE A 51 -1.17 -4.08 -1.87
CA ILE A 51 -1.49 -4.74 -3.15
C ILE A 51 -0.55 -4.22 -4.23
N ASP A 52 0.00 -5.11 -5.05
CA ASP A 52 0.80 -4.75 -6.22
C ASP A 52 0.58 -5.75 -7.37
N GLU A 53 0.79 -5.27 -8.60
CA GLU A 53 0.66 -6.06 -9.83
C GLU A 53 1.95 -6.10 -10.65
N ALA A 54 2.24 -7.27 -11.23
CA ALA A 54 3.34 -7.48 -12.16
C ALA A 54 2.83 -7.98 -13.52
N GLY A 55 3.56 -7.65 -14.59
CA GLY A 55 3.26 -8.14 -15.94
C GLY A 55 2.48 -7.17 -16.85
N ARG A 56 2.05 -6.00 -16.36
CA ARG A 56 1.27 -5.04 -17.17
C ARG A 56 1.98 -4.47 -18.41
N GLY A 57 3.31 -4.62 -18.49
CA GLY A 57 4.14 -4.18 -19.61
C GLY A 57 4.79 -5.33 -20.38
N ALA A 58 4.45 -6.58 -20.07
CA ALA A 58 4.97 -7.74 -20.78
C ALA A 58 4.30 -7.89 -22.16
N LEU A 59 5.05 -8.33 -23.17
CA LEU A 59 4.52 -8.59 -24.52
C LEU A 59 3.58 -9.81 -24.57
N ALA A 60 3.76 -10.74 -23.64
CA ALA A 60 2.92 -11.92 -23.45
C ALA A 60 3.04 -12.40 -21.99
N GLY A 61 2.07 -13.20 -21.55
CA GLY A 61 1.98 -13.73 -20.19
C GLY A 61 0.90 -13.03 -19.36
N PRO A 62 0.49 -13.62 -18.23
CA PRO A 62 -0.57 -13.07 -17.39
C PRO A 62 -0.08 -11.83 -16.62
N VAL A 63 -1.04 -10.95 -16.30
CA VAL A 63 -0.86 -9.99 -15.20
C VAL A 63 -1.17 -10.73 -13.91
N VAL A 64 -0.27 -10.64 -12.94
CA VAL A 64 -0.42 -11.27 -11.62
C VAL A 64 -0.48 -10.18 -10.57
N ALA A 65 -1.45 -10.26 -9.67
CA ALA A 65 -1.58 -9.38 -8.52
C ALA A 65 -1.41 -10.18 -7.23
N ALA A 66 -0.84 -9.54 -6.20
CA ALA A 66 -0.69 -10.11 -4.88
C ALA A 66 -1.17 -9.13 -3.81
N ALA A 67 -1.66 -9.67 -2.69
CA ALA A 67 -2.04 -8.92 -1.51
C ALA A 67 -1.30 -9.47 -0.29
N VAL A 68 -0.66 -8.60 0.50
CA VAL A 68 0.13 -9.01 1.67
C VAL A 68 -0.29 -8.19 2.89
N ILE A 69 -0.64 -8.87 3.97
CA ILE A 69 -0.84 -8.27 5.30
C ILE A 69 0.42 -8.50 6.12
N LEU A 70 1.06 -7.42 6.57
CA LEU A 70 2.24 -7.50 7.44
C LEU A 70 1.84 -7.68 8.92
N PRO A 71 2.62 -8.42 9.73
CA PRO A 71 2.36 -8.57 11.16
C PRO A 71 2.35 -7.22 11.89
N CYS A 72 1.40 -7.02 12.80
CA CYS A 72 1.24 -5.75 13.53
C CYS A 72 2.19 -5.56 14.73
N SER A 73 2.73 -6.65 15.29
CA SER A 73 3.53 -6.61 16.52
C SER A 73 5.03 -6.42 16.29
N SER A 74 5.56 -6.94 15.18
CA SER A 74 6.96 -6.81 14.83
C SER A 74 7.14 -6.98 13.34
N TYR A 75 7.79 -6.01 12.70
CA TYR A 75 8.18 -6.16 11.31
C TYR A 75 9.32 -7.17 11.23
N PRO A 76 9.24 -8.13 10.30
CA PRO A 76 10.28 -9.12 10.18
C PRO A 76 11.62 -8.46 9.80
N PRO A 77 12.77 -8.96 10.29
CA PRO A 77 14.08 -8.37 10.02
C PRO A 77 14.41 -8.24 8.52
N TRP A 78 13.79 -9.07 7.68
CA TRP A 78 13.95 -9.04 6.23
C TRP A 78 13.13 -7.95 5.53
N LEU A 79 12.19 -7.28 6.22
CA LEU A 79 11.35 -6.25 5.59
C LEU A 79 12.19 -5.09 5.03
N LYS A 80 13.30 -4.74 5.70
CA LYS A 80 14.27 -3.75 5.23
C LYS A 80 14.99 -4.12 3.93
N LEU A 81 14.93 -5.40 3.55
CA LEU A 81 15.52 -5.93 2.32
C LEU A 81 14.52 -5.90 1.15
N VAL A 82 13.23 -5.68 1.44
CA VAL A 82 12.20 -5.48 0.41
C VAL A 82 12.47 -4.12 -0.22
N ARG A 83 12.93 -4.14 -1.46
CA ARG A 83 13.16 -2.94 -2.28
C ARG A 83 11.93 -2.65 -3.12
N ASP A 84 11.84 -1.41 -3.59
CA ASP A 84 10.88 -1.08 -4.66
C ASP A 84 11.24 -1.93 -5.88
N SER A 85 10.26 -2.66 -6.44
CA SER A 85 10.44 -3.67 -7.49
C SER A 85 10.99 -3.13 -8.82
N LYS A 86 11.36 -1.85 -8.89
CA LYS A 86 11.86 -1.16 -10.08
C LYS A 86 13.22 -0.47 -9.90
N GLU A 87 13.87 -0.64 -8.75
CA GLU A 87 15.28 -0.25 -8.54
C GLU A 87 16.27 -1.39 -8.77
#